data_AF-A0A6C0JBB3-F1
#
_entry.id   AF-A0A6C0JBB3-F1
#
_cell.length_a   1.000
_cell.length_b   1.000
_cell.length_c   1.000
_cell.angle_alpha   90.00
_cell.angle_beta   90.00
_cell.angle_gamma   90.00
#
_symmetry.space_group_name_H-M   'P 1'
#
loop_
_entity.id
_entity.type
_entity.pdbx_description
1 polymer ?
#
loop_
_entity_poly.entity_id
_entity_poly.type
_entity_poly.pdbx_seq_one_letter_code
_entity_poly.pdbx_strand_id
1 'polypeptide(L)'
;MGNSCDSKLPKQYINDPLDKVGTIKHMNDVCAPSGQGSKYFLKYIPQNGEYEWHEDNEPADEDKCFYCWDNKGKTSTCTKGCSTGTIGKYKRKYYTADQNKCCSLTDSITLGDHTCDPIYRGPLAEGCKNAMIAKCVEGNNTDIFHKEECKLFCAADKDNICHNKKRTICNDPNNEMSLDCLQWCQDNPGECDKSMIKFCSLTENLHNPLCACINTFLDVFMDNGESSIKTKYNPLCVDDKCIKSGYATQSMKTSRGQGCEIVNCSVYNIIKDAHKGDINHNSVVQSCGGKSTKPHKIESKVRRFAENFEIPKLKNAGGAIEKILIIFVLLVVFLSVYIYWT
;
A
#
# COMPACT_ATOMS: atom_id res chain seq x y z
N MET A 1 1.12 -16.38 69.51
CA MET A 1 0.86 -15.99 68.11
C MET A 1 2.07 -15.19 67.66
N GLY A 2 2.95 -15.79 66.85
CA GLY A 2 4.21 -15.18 66.41
C GLY A 2 4.06 -14.61 65.02
N ASN A 3 4.30 -13.31 64.86
CA ASN A 3 4.37 -12.68 63.55
C ASN A 3 5.77 -12.92 62.97
N SER A 4 5.85 -13.71 61.90
CA SER A 4 7.04 -13.85 61.06
C SER A 4 7.21 -12.56 60.26
N CYS A 5 8.34 -11.88 60.41
CA CYS A 5 8.72 -10.78 59.53
C CYS A 5 9.66 -11.34 58.46
N ASP A 6 9.07 -11.90 57.41
CA ASP A 6 9.83 -12.38 56.26
C ASP A 6 10.39 -11.19 55.47
N SER A 7 11.69 -11.20 55.17
CA SER A 7 12.25 -10.26 54.20
C SER A 7 11.65 -10.59 52.84
N LYS A 8 10.70 -9.77 52.39
CA LYS A 8 10.25 -9.82 51.02
C LYS A 8 11.39 -9.31 50.15
N LEU A 9 12.05 -10.24 49.46
CA LEU A 9 12.97 -9.91 48.39
C LEU A 9 12.14 -9.54 47.15
N PRO A 10 12.63 -8.63 46.29
CA PRO A 10 11.94 -8.33 45.05
C PRO A 10 11.87 -9.61 44.23
N LYS A 11 10.66 -9.94 43.77
CA LYS A 11 10.41 -11.14 42.96
C LYS A 11 10.93 -11.01 41.53
N GLN A 12 11.28 -9.79 41.11
CA GLN A 12 11.58 -9.45 39.73
C GLN A 12 12.57 -8.29 39.65
N TYR A 13 13.36 -8.28 38.57
CA TYR A 13 14.27 -7.19 38.24
C TYR A 13 13.51 -5.90 37.96
N ILE A 14 14.15 -4.78 38.28
CA ILE A 14 13.57 -3.45 38.07
C ILE A 14 13.77 -3.06 36.62
N ASN A 15 12.81 -3.36 35.76
CA ASN A 15 12.87 -2.91 34.38
C ASN A 15 11.51 -2.43 33.91
N ASP A 16 10.97 -1.40 34.56
CA ASP A 16 9.73 -0.78 34.09
C ASP A 16 10.06 0.16 32.91
N PRO A 17 9.64 -0.17 31.69
CA PRO A 17 9.93 0.65 30.52
C PRO A 17 9.18 2.01 30.52
N LEU A 18 8.27 2.22 31.47
CA LEU A 18 7.57 3.49 31.69
C LEU A 18 8.29 4.42 32.67
N ASP A 19 9.35 3.96 33.34
CA ASP A 19 10.14 4.80 34.24
C ASP A 19 10.84 5.92 33.47
N LYS A 20 10.68 7.16 33.95
CA LYS A 20 11.27 8.36 33.36
C LYS A 20 12.67 8.60 33.94
N VAL A 21 13.57 9.09 33.08
CA VAL A 21 14.90 9.55 33.51
C VAL A 21 14.80 10.58 34.64
N GLY A 22 15.62 10.41 35.67
CA GLY A 22 15.70 11.28 36.84
C GLY A 22 14.58 11.09 37.88
N THR A 23 13.55 10.28 37.60
CA THR A 23 12.49 10.02 38.57
C THR A 23 12.95 8.97 39.57
N ILE A 24 12.95 9.32 40.86
CA ILE A 24 13.25 8.40 41.94
C ILE A 24 12.01 7.54 42.21
N LYS A 25 12.21 6.23 42.27
CA LYS A 25 11.18 5.23 42.52
C LYS A 25 11.56 4.39 43.71
N HIS A 26 10.54 4.04 44.50
CA HIS A 26 10.68 3.05 45.56
C HIS A 26 10.56 1.65 44.97
N MET A 27 11.44 0.76 45.40
CA MET A 27 11.27 -0.67 45.14
C MET A 27 10.10 -1.15 46.01
N ASN A 28 9.03 -1.62 45.36
CA ASN A 28 7.83 -2.08 46.08
C ASN A 28 8.14 -3.33 46.91
N ASP A 29 7.60 -3.36 48.13
CA ASP A 29 7.62 -4.53 49.03
C ASP A 29 9.02 -5.06 49.39
N VAL A 30 10.06 -4.23 49.44
CA VAL A 30 11.41 -4.69 49.76
C VAL A 30 12.12 -3.86 50.81
N CYS A 31 12.78 -4.58 51.73
CA CYS A 31 13.45 -4.03 52.90
C CYS A 31 14.83 -4.65 53.08
N ALA A 32 15.80 -3.81 53.41
CA ALA A 32 17.16 -4.22 53.75
C ALA A 32 17.56 -3.66 55.12
N PRO A 33 18.58 -4.24 55.80
CA PRO A 33 19.13 -3.63 57.01
C PRO A 33 19.57 -2.19 56.75
N SER A 34 19.37 -1.32 57.74
CA SER A 34 19.85 0.07 57.69
C SER A 34 21.33 0.15 57.30
N GLY A 35 21.66 1.03 56.36
CA GLY A 35 23.02 1.20 55.85
C GLY A 35 23.53 0.08 54.94
N GLN A 36 22.73 -0.95 54.64
CA GLN A 36 23.10 -2.04 53.72
C GLN A 36 22.25 -2.10 52.45
N GLY A 37 21.34 -1.14 52.24
CA GLY A 37 20.43 -1.11 51.08
C GLY A 37 21.13 -1.35 49.75
N SER A 38 22.21 -0.61 49.46
CA SER A 38 22.97 -0.76 48.21
C SER A 38 23.45 -2.20 48.00
N LYS A 39 24.06 -2.83 49.00
CA LYS A 39 24.56 -4.21 48.92
C LYS A 39 23.45 -5.24 48.63
N TYR A 40 22.24 -5.04 49.16
CA TYR A 40 21.12 -5.98 48.97
C TYR A 40 20.37 -5.75 47.66
N PHE A 41 20.25 -4.48 47.24
CA PHE A 41 19.37 -4.10 46.14
C PHE A 41 20.07 -3.94 44.79
N LEU A 42 21.39 -3.66 44.76
CA LEU A 42 22.14 -3.49 43.51
C LEU A 42 21.99 -4.67 42.55
N LYS A 43 21.87 -5.90 43.07
CA LYS A 43 21.69 -7.12 42.25
C LYS A 43 20.35 -7.19 41.50
N TYR A 44 19.37 -6.37 41.87
CA TYR A 44 18.04 -6.31 41.22
C TYR A 44 17.89 -5.13 40.27
N ILE A 45 18.88 -4.23 40.24
CA ILE A 45 18.99 -3.19 39.23
C ILE A 45 19.55 -3.85 37.96
N PRO A 46 18.91 -3.69 36.79
CA PRO A 46 19.44 -4.22 35.53
C PRO A 46 20.86 -3.71 35.28
N GLN A 47 21.71 -4.61 34.80
CA GLN A 47 23.10 -4.29 34.46
C GLN A 47 23.22 -3.68 33.04
N ASN A 48 22.12 -3.22 32.46
CA ASN A 48 22.04 -2.61 31.13
C ASN A 48 22.47 -1.13 31.10
N GLY A 49 22.91 -0.58 32.25
CA GLY A 49 23.38 0.79 32.41
C GLY A 49 22.29 1.87 32.45
N GLU A 50 21.00 1.49 32.39
CA GLU A 50 19.90 2.46 32.36
C GLU A 50 19.52 3.00 33.74
N TYR A 51 19.86 2.28 34.80
CA TYR A 51 19.42 2.57 36.16
C TYR A 51 20.61 2.72 37.10
N GLU A 52 20.45 3.60 38.09
CA GLU A 52 21.39 3.70 39.21
C GLU A 52 20.65 3.63 40.55
N TRP A 53 21.36 3.10 41.53
CA TRP A 53 20.92 3.14 42.93
C TRP A 53 20.94 4.59 43.42
N HIS A 54 19.91 4.97 44.19
CA HIS A 54 19.78 6.34 44.70
C HIS A 54 19.91 6.36 46.22
N GLU A 55 21.06 6.87 46.70
CA GLU A 55 21.44 6.94 48.12
C GLU A 55 20.80 8.15 48.83
N ASP A 56 19.47 8.22 48.86
CA ASP A 56 18.83 9.10 49.83
C ASP A 56 18.63 8.34 51.13
N ASN A 57 19.42 8.71 52.14
CA ASN A 57 19.32 8.26 53.54
C ASN A 57 18.06 8.81 54.24
N GLU A 58 16.94 8.90 53.54
CA GLU A 58 15.68 9.15 54.23
C GLU A 58 15.38 7.91 55.07
N PRO A 59 15.29 8.04 56.41
CA PRO A 59 14.81 6.93 57.22
C PRO A 59 13.45 6.53 56.65
N ALA A 60 13.28 5.24 56.35
CA ALA A 60 11.98 4.75 55.94
C ALA A 60 10.98 5.21 57.00
N ASP A 61 9.84 5.80 56.59
CA ASP A 61 8.71 6.02 57.50
C ASP A 61 8.57 4.76 58.35
N GLU A 62 8.54 4.92 59.67
CA GLU A 62 8.63 3.81 60.62
C GLU A 62 7.57 2.73 60.35
N ASP A 63 6.49 3.07 59.64
CA ASP A 63 5.39 2.18 59.25
C ASP A 63 5.60 1.40 57.94
N LYS A 64 6.63 1.70 57.13
CA LYS A 64 6.77 1.17 55.75
C LYS A 64 7.82 0.07 55.59
N CYS A 65 8.76 -0.09 56.52
CA CYS A 65 9.86 -1.05 56.34
C CYS A 65 10.48 -1.57 57.65
N PHE A 66 10.17 -2.82 57.98
CA PHE A 66 10.69 -3.53 59.15
C PHE A 66 11.65 -4.65 58.74
N TYR A 67 12.83 -4.73 59.37
CA TYR A 67 13.82 -5.79 59.15
C TYR A 67 14.27 -6.38 60.51
N CYS A 68 14.22 -7.71 60.70
CA CYS A 68 14.85 -8.41 61.84
C CYS A 68 16.15 -9.11 61.33
N TRP A 69 17.30 -8.86 61.96
CA TRP A 69 18.58 -9.53 61.64
C TRP A 69 18.64 -10.89 62.33
N ASP A 70 18.70 -11.97 61.56
CA ASP A 70 18.76 -13.33 62.09
C ASP A 70 20.20 -13.65 62.54
N ASN A 71 20.52 -13.40 63.81
CA ASN A 71 21.71 -13.98 64.41
C ASN A 71 21.40 -15.44 64.74
N LYS A 72 22.11 -16.34 64.07
CA LYS A 72 22.01 -17.80 64.27
C LYS A 72 21.87 -18.17 65.75
N GLY A 73 20.66 -18.62 66.12
CA GLY A 73 20.42 -19.37 67.34
C GLY A 73 19.78 -18.60 68.49
N LYS A 74 18.49 -18.26 68.37
CA LYS A 74 17.41 -18.53 69.35
C LYS A 74 16.18 -17.72 68.97
N THR A 75 15.18 -18.41 68.45
CA THR A 75 13.84 -17.91 68.21
C THR A 75 13.15 -17.58 69.55
N SER A 76 12.66 -16.35 69.75
CA SER A 76 11.48 -16.12 70.63
C SER A 76 10.83 -14.73 70.66
N THR A 77 11.25 -13.67 69.98
CA THR A 77 10.47 -12.41 69.97
C THR A 77 10.77 -11.49 68.76
N CYS A 78 9.80 -11.18 67.89
CA CYS A 78 9.79 -9.86 67.23
C CYS A 78 8.50 -9.13 67.71
N THR A 79 8.55 -8.63 68.95
CA THR A 79 7.65 -7.62 69.54
C THR A 79 8.58 -6.60 70.21
N LYS A 80 8.65 -5.37 69.68
CA LYS A 80 9.68 -4.33 69.94
C LYS A 80 11.11 -4.77 69.55
N GLY A 81 11.58 -4.36 68.37
CA GLY A 81 12.97 -4.60 67.96
C GLY A 81 13.22 -4.76 66.47
N CYS A 82 12.19 -4.65 65.61
CA CYS A 82 12.45 -4.42 64.19
C CYS A 82 13.18 -3.07 64.08
N SER A 83 14.45 -3.11 63.72
CA SER A 83 15.20 -1.90 63.40
C SER A 83 14.61 -1.29 62.14
N THR A 84 14.67 0.03 62.05
CA THR A 84 14.28 0.77 60.84
C THR A 84 15.06 0.20 59.65
N GLY A 85 14.33 -0.34 58.67
CA GLY A 85 14.92 -0.81 57.43
C GLY A 85 15.18 0.34 56.47
N THR A 86 15.99 0.11 55.44
CA THR A 86 16.07 1.03 54.30
C THR A 86 15.21 0.49 53.17
N ILE A 87 14.35 1.34 52.63
CA ILE A 87 13.59 1.04 51.40
C ILE A 87 14.51 1.26 50.21
N GLY A 88 14.51 0.31 49.29
CA GLY A 88 15.24 0.43 48.03
C GLY A 88 14.76 1.64 47.23
N LYS A 89 15.66 2.56 46.87
CA LYS A 89 15.37 3.65 45.91
C LYS A 89 16.27 3.50 44.70
N TYR A 90 15.67 3.65 43.53
CA TYR A 90 16.39 3.63 42.26
C TYR A 90 15.89 4.77 41.37
N LYS A 91 16.68 5.12 40.36
CA LYS A 91 16.24 6.04 39.31
C LYS A 91 16.82 5.61 37.98
N ARG A 92 16.08 5.86 36.91
CA ARG A 92 16.60 5.73 35.54
C ARG A 92 17.53 6.90 35.25
N LYS A 93 18.74 6.61 34.77
CA LYS A 93 19.77 7.59 34.43
C LYS A 93 19.71 7.97 32.95
N TYR A 94 19.59 6.96 32.07
CA TYR A 94 19.58 7.14 30.63
C TYR A 94 18.63 6.12 29.97
N TYR A 95 18.28 6.37 28.72
CA TYR A 95 17.79 5.35 27.79
C TYR A 95 18.97 4.92 26.92
N THR A 96 19.26 3.62 26.86
CA THR A 96 20.47 3.13 26.15
C THR A 96 20.14 2.36 24.88
N ALA A 97 18.86 2.18 24.55
CA ALA A 97 18.45 1.56 23.29
C ALA A 97 18.85 2.41 22.08
N ASP A 98 19.19 1.74 20.98
CA ASP A 98 19.52 2.39 19.71
C ASP A 98 18.31 3.16 19.17
N GLN A 99 18.48 4.48 19.00
CA GLN A 99 17.41 5.40 18.61
C GLN A 99 16.78 5.03 17.26
N ASN A 100 17.60 4.66 16.27
CA ASN A 100 17.12 4.32 14.93
C ASN A 100 16.30 3.02 14.91
N LYS A 101 16.73 2.03 15.71
CA LYS A 101 15.97 0.79 15.89
C LYS A 101 14.68 1.03 16.66
N CYS A 102 14.68 1.89 17.68
CA CYS A 102 13.48 2.28 18.41
C CYS A 102 12.41 2.92 17.52
N CYS A 103 12.83 3.72 16.53
CA CYS A 103 11.92 4.31 15.55
C CYS A 103 11.20 3.28 14.67
N SER A 104 11.70 2.04 14.61
CA SER A 104 11.11 0.97 13.80
C SER A 104 10.13 0.10 14.58
N LEU A 105 9.96 0.33 15.89
CA LEU A 105 9.06 -0.46 16.72
C LEU A 105 7.62 0.07 16.57
N THR A 106 6.67 -0.79 16.25
CA THR A 106 5.25 -0.41 16.18
C THR A 106 4.56 -0.54 17.54
N ASP A 107 4.86 -1.63 18.25
CA ASP A 107 4.12 -2.03 19.46
C ASP A 107 5.01 -2.31 20.67
N SER A 108 6.32 -2.03 20.56
CA SER A 108 7.28 -2.25 21.64
C SER A 108 7.94 -0.95 22.07
N ILE A 109 8.14 -0.82 23.38
CA ILE A 109 8.87 0.29 24.02
C ILE A 109 10.27 -0.13 24.48
N THR A 110 10.65 -1.38 24.22
CA THR A 110 11.95 -1.96 24.55
C THR A 110 12.61 -2.60 23.33
N LEU A 111 13.94 -2.55 23.29
CA LEU A 111 14.77 -3.23 22.30
C LEU A 111 15.72 -4.18 23.05
N GLY A 112 15.34 -5.46 23.12
CA GLY A 112 16.01 -6.41 24.01
C GLY A 112 15.76 -6.03 25.48
N ASP A 113 16.84 -5.91 26.25
CA ASP A 113 16.81 -5.49 27.65
C ASP A 113 16.93 -3.96 27.84
N HIS A 114 17.03 -3.20 26.74
CA HIS A 114 17.11 -1.74 26.77
C HIS A 114 15.75 -1.08 26.53
N THR A 115 15.52 0.06 27.16
CA THR A 115 14.29 0.84 27.02
C THR A 115 14.51 1.94 25.99
N CYS A 116 13.57 2.06 25.05
CA CYS A 116 13.58 3.16 24.09
C CYS A 116 13.27 4.49 24.78
N ASP A 117 14.00 5.53 24.42
CA ASP A 117 13.67 6.89 24.83
C ASP A 117 12.29 7.27 24.25
N PRO A 118 11.35 7.81 25.06
CA PRO A 118 10.04 8.26 24.62
C PRO A 118 10.00 9.05 23.33
N ILE A 119 10.98 9.91 23.06
CA ILE A 119 10.98 10.74 21.84
C ILE A 119 11.30 9.94 20.56
N TYR A 120 11.78 8.70 20.70
CA TYR A 120 12.10 7.79 19.60
C TYR A 120 11.24 6.50 19.60
N ARG A 121 10.15 6.45 20.37
CA ARG A 121 9.27 5.26 20.45
C ARG A 121 8.36 5.16 19.24
N GLY A 122 8.86 4.50 18.20
CA GLY A 122 8.12 4.13 17.01
C GLY A 122 8.11 5.17 15.89
N PRO A 123 7.51 4.82 14.75
CA PRO A 123 7.74 5.52 13.47
C PRO A 123 7.15 6.92 13.42
N LEU A 124 6.20 7.23 14.31
CA LEU A 124 5.52 8.52 14.41
C LEU A 124 6.10 9.43 15.49
N ALA A 125 7.11 8.97 16.23
CA ALA A 125 7.70 9.77 17.29
C ALA A 125 8.48 10.96 16.70
N GLU A 126 8.48 12.09 17.41
CA GLU A 126 9.08 13.34 16.93
C GLU A 126 10.56 13.19 16.59
N GLY A 127 11.31 12.46 17.41
CA GLY A 127 12.73 12.17 17.18
C GLY A 127 12.98 11.22 16.01
N CYS A 128 11.96 10.56 15.47
CA CYS A 128 12.12 9.51 14.47
C CYS A 128 12.04 9.99 13.02
N LYS A 129 11.65 11.25 12.76
CA LYS A 129 11.45 11.74 11.39
C LYS A 129 12.65 11.48 10.48
N ASN A 130 13.85 11.86 10.90
CA ASN A 130 15.06 11.71 10.07
C ASN A 130 15.45 10.23 9.90
N ALA A 131 15.34 9.42 10.95
CA ALA A 131 15.61 7.99 10.87
C ALA A 131 14.64 7.28 9.91
N MET A 132 13.37 7.66 9.94
CA MET A 132 12.34 7.12 9.05
C MET A 132 12.50 7.61 7.61
N ILE A 133 12.95 8.85 7.37
CA ILE A 133 13.32 9.31 6.01
C ILE A 133 14.48 8.47 5.47
N ALA A 134 15.56 8.34 6.24
CA ALA A 134 16.72 7.55 5.82
C ALA A 134 16.33 6.09 5.53
N LYS A 135 15.46 5.50 6.36
CA LYS A 135 15.03 4.11 6.21
C LYS A 135 14.04 3.89 5.06
N CYS A 136 12.98 4.70 5.00
CA CYS A 136 11.83 4.46 4.12
C CYS A 136 11.89 5.21 2.79
N VAL A 137 12.65 6.30 2.73
CA VAL A 137 12.73 7.17 1.55
C VAL A 137 14.07 7.02 0.83
N GLU A 138 15.16 7.03 1.59
CA GLU A 138 16.52 6.94 1.04
C GLU A 138 17.02 5.49 0.93
N GLY A 139 16.43 4.58 1.72
CA GLY A 139 16.74 3.15 1.74
C GLY A 139 16.25 2.40 0.49
N ASN A 140 15.93 1.12 0.67
CA ASN A 140 15.45 0.30 -0.45
C ASN A 140 14.14 0.88 -1.01
N ASN A 141 14.09 1.04 -2.33
CA ASN A 141 12.99 1.69 -3.04
C ASN A 141 11.62 1.03 -2.78
N THR A 142 11.55 -0.22 -2.34
CA THR A 142 10.27 -0.92 -2.10
C THR A 142 9.80 -0.91 -0.64
N ASP A 143 10.66 -0.53 0.32
CA ASP A 143 10.33 -0.58 1.75
C ASP A 143 9.11 0.29 2.09
N ILE A 144 8.94 1.40 1.36
CA ILE A 144 7.82 2.33 1.48
C ILE A 144 6.43 1.69 1.19
N PHE A 145 6.41 0.55 0.50
CA PHE A 145 5.20 -0.20 0.19
C PHE A 145 4.98 -1.39 1.13
N HIS A 146 6.05 -2.02 1.61
CA HIS A 146 5.95 -3.32 2.28
C HIS A 146 6.16 -3.29 3.79
N LYS A 147 7.00 -2.39 4.30
CA LYS A 147 7.33 -2.33 5.74
C LYS A 147 6.27 -1.55 6.51
N GLU A 148 5.75 -2.15 7.58
CA GLU A 148 4.64 -1.57 8.35
C GLU A 148 5.03 -0.23 8.97
N GLU A 149 6.25 -0.13 9.51
CA GLU A 149 6.76 1.12 10.05
C GLU A 149 6.83 2.23 8.99
N CYS A 150 7.15 1.89 7.74
CA CYS A 150 7.18 2.85 6.64
C CYS A 150 5.77 3.23 6.18
N LYS A 151 4.82 2.29 6.18
CA LYS A 151 3.40 2.58 5.90
C LYS A 151 2.83 3.55 6.92
N LEU A 152 3.06 3.30 8.22
CA LEU A 152 2.63 4.19 9.30
C LEU A 152 3.24 5.57 9.16
N PHE A 153 4.57 5.65 8.99
CA PHE A 153 5.27 6.92 8.76
C PHE A 153 4.69 7.69 7.56
N CYS A 154 4.50 7.02 6.43
CA CYS A 154 4.00 7.66 5.21
C CYS A 154 2.52 8.02 5.25
N ALA A 155 1.71 7.33 6.06
CA ALA A 155 0.32 7.72 6.29
C ALA A 155 0.21 9.02 7.10
N ALA A 156 1.21 9.30 7.95
CA ALA A 156 1.28 10.52 8.76
C ALA A 156 2.11 11.65 8.11
N ASP A 157 2.79 11.38 6.99
CA ASP A 157 3.68 12.32 6.33
C ASP A 157 2.91 13.51 5.74
N LYS A 158 3.10 14.69 6.34
CA LYS A 158 2.49 15.95 5.88
C LYS A 158 3.32 16.67 4.82
N ASP A 159 4.60 16.31 4.65
CA ASP A 159 5.54 17.03 3.81
C ASP A 159 5.58 16.47 2.37
N ASN A 160 4.71 15.52 2.04
CA ASN A 160 4.65 14.82 0.75
C ASN A 160 5.96 14.12 0.34
N ILE A 161 6.86 13.85 1.28
CA ILE A 161 8.14 13.19 1.02
C ILE A 161 7.88 11.76 0.52
N CYS A 162 7.02 11.03 1.23
CA CYS A 162 6.62 9.69 0.85
C CYS A 162 5.89 9.67 -0.49
N HIS A 163 4.98 10.63 -0.73
CA HIS A 163 4.26 10.73 -1.99
C HIS A 163 5.23 10.97 -3.17
N ASN A 164 6.18 11.91 -3.02
CA ASN A 164 7.20 12.18 -4.04
C ASN A 164 8.09 10.97 -4.30
N LYS A 165 8.48 10.22 -3.25
CA LYS A 165 9.26 9.00 -3.42
C LYS A 165 8.49 7.92 -4.17
N LYS A 166 7.23 7.65 -3.77
CA LYS A 166 6.35 6.70 -4.49
C LYS A 166 6.17 7.10 -5.94
N ARG A 167 5.98 8.40 -6.23
CA ARG A 167 5.96 8.93 -7.59
C ARG A 167 7.23 8.61 -8.37
N THR A 168 8.39 8.89 -7.80
CA THR A 168 9.67 8.62 -8.47
C THR A 168 9.84 7.13 -8.78
N ILE A 169 9.45 6.25 -7.85
CA ILE A 169 9.56 4.80 -8.04
C ILE A 169 8.57 4.32 -9.12
N CYS A 170 7.31 4.71 -9.01
CA CYS A 170 6.24 4.17 -9.83
C CYS A 170 6.11 4.85 -11.20
N ASN A 171 6.68 6.04 -11.39
CA ASN A 171 6.71 6.76 -12.66
C ASN A 171 8.07 6.65 -13.39
N ASP A 172 8.93 5.72 -12.97
CA ASP A 172 10.14 5.38 -13.72
C ASP A 172 9.78 4.36 -14.82
N PRO A 173 9.84 4.74 -16.11
CA PRO A 173 9.50 3.84 -17.20
C PRO A 173 10.50 2.68 -17.36
N ASN A 174 11.64 2.69 -16.68
CA ASN A 174 12.59 1.57 -16.73
C ASN A 174 12.21 0.44 -15.77
N ASN A 175 11.41 0.74 -14.74
CA ASN A 175 10.97 -0.27 -13.79
C ASN A 175 9.74 -1.00 -14.33
N GLU A 176 9.71 -2.32 -14.08
CA GLU A 176 8.47 -3.08 -14.23
C GLU A 176 7.47 -2.60 -13.19
N MET A 177 6.22 -2.44 -13.60
CA MET A 177 5.21 -1.87 -12.72
C MET A 177 4.66 -2.95 -11.80
N SER A 178 5.13 -2.93 -10.55
CA SER A 178 4.65 -3.84 -9.50
C SER A 178 3.17 -3.60 -9.20
N LEU A 179 2.53 -4.58 -8.56
CA LEU A 179 1.15 -4.46 -8.09
C LEU A 179 0.96 -3.25 -7.15
N ASP A 180 1.92 -2.98 -6.26
CA ASP A 180 1.86 -1.82 -5.37
C ASP A 180 1.92 -0.50 -6.14
N CYS A 181 2.74 -0.43 -7.19
CA CYS A 181 2.78 0.74 -8.05
C CYS A 181 1.49 0.87 -8.86
N LEU A 182 0.95 -0.20 -9.43
CA LEU A 182 -0.33 -0.14 -10.14
C LEU A 182 -1.45 0.40 -9.23
N GLN A 183 -1.55 -0.13 -8.01
CA GLN A 183 -2.52 0.33 -7.03
C GLN A 183 -2.30 1.81 -6.67
N TRP A 184 -1.06 2.19 -6.35
CA TRP A 184 -0.74 3.57 -6.01
C TRP A 184 -1.03 4.55 -7.15
N CYS A 185 -0.71 4.17 -8.40
CA CYS A 185 -0.99 4.95 -9.59
C CYS A 185 -2.50 5.08 -9.86
N GLN A 186 -3.27 4.02 -9.60
CA GLN A 186 -4.73 4.07 -9.70
C GLN A 186 -5.33 5.04 -8.68
N ASP A 187 -4.82 5.05 -7.45
CA ASP A 187 -5.26 5.95 -6.39
C ASP A 187 -4.76 7.40 -6.59
N ASN A 188 -3.68 7.58 -7.38
CA ASN A 188 -3.04 8.87 -7.65
C ASN A 188 -2.91 9.11 -9.17
N PRO A 189 -4.05 9.24 -9.88
CA PRO A 189 -4.04 9.40 -11.33
C PRO A 189 -3.30 10.69 -11.72
N GLY A 190 -2.45 10.61 -12.73
CA GLY A 190 -1.60 11.71 -13.21
C GLY A 190 -0.16 11.69 -12.68
N GLU A 191 0.12 10.93 -11.62
CA GLU A 191 1.47 10.89 -11.04
C GLU A 191 2.38 9.83 -11.69
N CYS A 192 1.82 8.86 -12.44
CA CYS A 192 2.51 7.71 -13.04
C CYS A 192 2.47 7.66 -14.57
N ASP A 193 2.30 8.80 -15.23
CA ASP A 193 1.98 8.84 -16.67
C ASP A 193 2.95 8.07 -17.56
N LYS A 194 4.26 8.15 -17.31
CA LYS A 194 5.28 7.50 -18.15
C LYS A 194 5.20 5.99 -18.06
N SER A 195 5.15 5.47 -16.83
CA SER A 195 5.10 4.03 -16.58
C SER A 195 3.76 3.43 -17.00
N MET A 196 2.64 4.13 -16.76
CA MET A 196 1.32 3.68 -17.22
C MET A 196 1.19 3.66 -18.74
N ILE A 197 1.74 4.65 -19.45
CA ILE A 197 1.80 4.61 -20.92
C ILE A 197 2.60 3.40 -21.40
N LYS A 198 3.77 3.14 -20.80
CA LYS A 198 4.59 1.97 -21.16
C LYS A 198 3.86 0.67 -20.89
N PHE A 199 3.30 0.50 -19.69
CA PHE A 199 2.54 -0.69 -19.30
C PHE A 199 1.39 -0.98 -20.24
N CYS A 200 0.61 0.04 -20.59
CA CYS A 200 -0.54 -0.10 -21.49
C CYS A 200 -0.18 -0.28 -22.97
N SER A 201 1.07 0.00 -23.35
CA SER A 201 1.58 -0.27 -24.70
C SER A 201 1.96 -1.73 -24.93
N LEU A 202 2.10 -2.53 -23.85
CA LEU A 202 2.38 -3.95 -23.94
C LEU A 202 1.15 -4.72 -24.41
N THR A 203 1.35 -5.67 -25.33
CA THR A 203 0.24 -6.41 -25.96
C THR A 203 -0.56 -7.21 -24.93
N GLU A 204 0.10 -7.79 -23.91
CA GLU A 204 -0.59 -8.51 -22.83
C GLU A 204 -1.48 -7.61 -21.95
N ASN A 205 -1.23 -6.31 -21.91
CA ASN A 205 -1.97 -5.36 -21.06
C ASN A 205 -2.98 -4.51 -21.85
N LEU A 206 -3.13 -4.75 -23.16
CA LEU A 206 -3.98 -3.94 -24.03
C LEU A 206 -5.42 -3.85 -23.49
N HIS A 207 -5.95 -4.97 -23.00
CA HIS A 207 -7.30 -5.11 -22.45
C HIS A 207 -7.35 -5.00 -20.91
N ASN A 208 -6.26 -4.61 -20.26
CA ASN A 208 -6.27 -4.39 -18.82
C ASN A 208 -7.22 -3.22 -18.48
N PRO A 209 -8.14 -3.35 -17.50
CA PRO A 209 -9.07 -2.28 -17.12
C PRO A 209 -8.40 -0.94 -16.76
N LEU A 210 -7.18 -0.98 -16.20
CA LEU A 210 -6.39 0.22 -15.90
C LEU A 210 -5.97 0.97 -17.16
N CYS A 211 -5.82 0.26 -18.27
CA CYS A 211 -5.46 0.82 -19.56
C CYS A 211 -6.65 1.35 -20.33
N ALA A 212 -7.88 1.20 -19.83
CA ALA A 212 -9.09 1.62 -20.53
C ALA A 212 -9.00 3.06 -21.02
N CYS A 213 -8.49 4.01 -20.21
CA CYS A 213 -8.34 5.41 -20.62
C CYS A 213 -7.26 5.63 -21.68
N ILE A 214 -6.10 4.98 -21.54
CA ILE A 214 -4.96 5.13 -22.44
C ILE A 214 -5.27 4.45 -23.79
N ASN A 215 -5.94 3.31 -23.75
CA ASN A 215 -6.23 2.45 -24.90
C ASN A 215 -7.64 2.64 -25.48
N THR A 216 -8.47 3.58 -24.97
CA THR A 216 -9.84 3.85 -25.47
C THR A 216 -9.94 4.04 -26.99
N PHE A 217 -8.83 4.34 -27.67
CA PHE A 217 -8.76 4.55 -29.12
C PHE A 217 -8.21 3.35 -29.92
N LEU A 218 -7.71 2.29 -29.27
CA LEU A 218 -7.12 1.12 -29.94
C LEU A 218 -8.20 0.09 -30.35
N ASP A 219 -9.24 -0.11 -29.54
CA ASP A 219 -10.28 -1.12 -29.81
C ASP A 219 -11.23 -0.75 -30.97
N VAL A 220 -11.32 0.52 -31.36
CA VAL A 220 -12.26 0.96 -32.42
C VAL A 220 -11.73 0.72 -33.84
N PHE A 221 -10.45 0.33 -34.01
CA PHE A 221 -9.80 0.30 -35.33
C PHE A 221 -9.15 -1.02 -35.73
N MET A 222 -9.26 -2.09 -34.93
CA MET A 222 -8.62 -3.37 -35.26
C MET A 222 -9.49 -4.32 -36.12
N ASP A 223 -10.71 -3.95 -36.47
CA ASP A 223 -11.62 -4.86 -37.19
C ASP A 223 -11.25 -5.14 -38.66
N ASN A 224 -10.27 -4.44 -39.28
CA ASN A 224 -9.93 -4.64 -40.70
C ASN A 224 -8.44 -4.51 -41.10
N GLY A 225 -7.48 -4.52 -40.17
CA GLY A 225 -6.05 -4.60 -40.50
C GLY A 225 -5.41 -3.35 -41.15
N GLU A 226 -6.16 -2.28 -41.43
CA GLU A 226 -5.62 -1.00 -41.90
C GLU A 226 -5.62 0.04 -40.77
N SER A 227 -4.47 0.15 -40.10
CA SER A 227 -4.20 1.18 -39.09
C SER A 227 -3.97 2.54 -39.76
N SER A 228 -5.04 3.25 -40.10
CA SER A 228 -4.93 4.52 -40.83
C SER A 228 -5.84 5.66 -40.34
N ILE A 229 -6.17 5.75 -39.05
CA ILE A 229 -6.66 7.02 -38.48
C ILE A 229 -6.02 7.27 -37.11
N LYS A 230 -5.00 8.13 -37.08
CA LYS A 230 -4.60 8.86 -35.87
C LYS A 230 -5.73 9.83 -35.51
N THR A 231 -6.83 9.35 -34.91
CA THR A 231 -7.85 10.24 -34.39
C THR A 231 -7.22 11.06 -33.27
N LYS A 232 -7.12 12.35 -33.53
CA LYS A 232 -6.66 13.40 -32.64
C LYS A 232 -7.39 13.25 -31.30
N TYR A 233 -6.64 12.85 -30.28
CA TYR A 233 -7.00 12.80 -28.86
C TYR A 233 -8.03 13.88 -28.52
N ASN A 234 -9.26 13.49 -28.17
CA ASN A 234 -10.19 14.39 -27.51
C ASN A 234 -10.18 14.08 -26.01
N PRO A 235 -9.36 14.77 -25.21
CA PRO A 235 -9.23 14.52 -23.78
C PRO A 235 -10.53 14.75 -22.98
N LEU A 236 -11.55 15.34 -23.61
CA LEU A 236 -12.76 15.80 -22.94
C LEU A 236 -13.79 14.69 -22.75
N CYS A 237 -13.63 13.54 -23.41
CA CYS A 237 -14.67 12.50 -23.50
C CYS A 237 -14.04 11.13 -23.27
N VAL A 238 -14.13 10.64 -22.05
CA VAL A 238 -13.63 9.33 -21.64
C VAL A 238 -14.78 8.36 -21.49
N ASP A 239 -14.63 7.15 -22.04
CA ASP A 239 -15.58 6.04 -21.93
C ASP A 239 -15.91 5.76 -20.45
N ASP A 240 -17.12 5.31 -20.15
CA ASP A 240 -17.56 4.86 -18.83
C ASP A 240 -16.58 3.85 -18.19
N LYS A 241 -15.97 2.97 -19.00
CA LYS A 241 -14.91 2.05 -18.52
C LYS A 241 -13.66 2.80 -18.06
N CYS A 242 -13.25 3.84 -18.78
CA CYS A 242 -12.14 4.69 -18.35
C CYS A 242 -12.49 5.40 -17.03
N ILE A 243 -13.71 5.94 -16.89
CA ILE A 243 -14.13 6.64 -15.67
C ILE A 243 -14.16 5.70 -14.46
N LYS A 244 -14.60 4.46 -14.64
CA LYS A 244 -14.78 3.50 -13.54
C LYS A 244 -13.49 2.82 -13.10
N SER A 245 -12.61 2.48 -14.02
CA SER A 245 -11.44 1.64 -13.72
C SER A 245 -10.15 2.05 -14.41
N GLY A 246 -10.18 3.02 -15.31
CA GLY A 246 -9.01 3.40 -16.08
C GLY A 246 -8.13 4.44 -15.37
N TYR A 247 -6.83 4.36 -15.64
CA TYR A 247 -5.87 5.36 -15.20
C TYR A 247 -5.95 6.63 -16.05
N ALA A 248 -6.33 7.75 -15.44
CA ALA A 248 -6.36 9.05 -16.10
C ALA A 248 -4.99 9.76 -15.98
N THR A 249 -4.37 10.10 -17.11
CA THR A 249 -3.11 10.85 -17.11
C THR A 249 -3.31 12.29 -16.63
N GLN A 250 -2.22 12.99 -16.29
CA GLN A 250 -2.32 14.38 -15.84
C GLN A 250 -2.83 15.30 -16.95
N SER A 251 -2.49 14.99 -18.22
CA SER A 251 -3.04 15.70 -19.37
C SER A 251 -4.54 15.47 -19.53
N MET A 252 -5.02 14.22 -19.36
CA MET A 252 -6.46 13.91 -19.32
C MET A 252 -7.16 14.72 -18.22
N LYS A 253 -6.64 14.69 -16.99
CA LYS A 253 -7.21 15.43 -15.85
C LYS A 253 -7.28 16.94 -16.10
N THR A 254 -6.21 17.52 -16.61
CA THR A 254 -6.12 18.97 -16.87
C THR A 254 -7.09 19.39 -17.96
N SER A 255 -7.15 18.62 -19.05
CA SER A 255 -8.04 18.91 -20.16
C SER A 255 -9.51 18.70 -19.83
N ARG A 256 -9.86 17.83 -18.87
CA ARG A 256 -11.24 17.51 -18.48
C ARG A 256 -11.99 18.69 -17.84
N GLY A 257 -11.29 19.70 -17.29
CA GLY A 257 -11.90 20.87 -16.65
C GLY A 257 -12.93 20.51 -15.56
N GLN A 258 -13.90 21.39 -15.30
CA GLN A 258 -15.01 21.15 -14.34
C GLN A 258 -16.25 20.44 -14.95
N GLY A 259 -16.24 20.11 -16.24
CA GLY A 259 -17.49 19.94 -17.01
C GLY A 259 -17.64 18.65 -17.81
N CYS A 260 -16.87 17.61 -17.53
CA CYS A 260 -17.02 16.34 -18.21
C CYS A 260 -18.17 15.54 -17.58
N GLU A 261 -19.39 15.82 -18.04
CA GLU A 261 -20.54 14.94 -17.86
C GLU A 261 -20.26 13.64 -18.62
N ILE A 262 -20.50 12.50 -17.95
CA ILE A 262 -20.32 11.15 -18.49
C ILE A 262 -20.91 11.10 -19.88
N VAL A 263 -20.04 10.98 -20.90
CA VAL A 263 -20.53 10.76 -22.25
C VAL A 263 -20.48 9.27 -22.47
N ASN A 264 -21.66 8.66 -22.49
CA ASN A 264 -21.82 7.41 -23.20
C ASN A 264 -21.60 7.71 -24.70
N CYS A 265 -20.35 7.67 -25.16
CA CYS A 265 -19.98 7.88 -26.56
C CYS A 265 -20.39 6.68 -27.44
N SER A 266 -21.32 5.82 -26.98
CA SER A 266 -21.92 4.78 -27.80
C SER A 266 -22.51 5.43 -29.06
N VAL A 267 -22.05 4.91 -30.18
CA VAL A 267 -22.45 5.37 -31.50
C VAL A 267 -23.88 4.88 -31.73
N TYR A 268 -24.85 5.79 -31.64
CA TYR A 268 -26.20 5.50 -32.09
C TYR A 268 -26.27 5.72 -33.60
N ASN A 269 -26.39 4.64 -34.36
CA ASN A 269 -26.80 4.71 -35.76
C ASN A 269 -28.28 5.12 -35.78
N ILE A 270 -28.55 6.41 -35.98
CA ILE A 270 -29.90 6.90 -36.21
C ILE A 270 -30.27 6.54 -37.65
N ILE A 271 -30.81 5.35 -37.84
CA ILE A 271 -31.40 4.94 -39.12
C ILE A 271 -32.83 5.50 -39.18
N LYS A 272 -32.98 6.83 -39.29
CA LYS A 272 -34.32 7.46 -39.32
C LYS A 272 -35.02 7.33 -40.68
N ASP A 273 -34.29 6.97 -41.74
CA ASP A 273 -34.83 6.96 -43.11
C ASP A 273 -34.79 5.59 -43.81
N ALA A 274 -34.48 4.48 -43.12
CA ALA A 274 -34.51 3.15 -43.74
C ALA A 274 -35.89 2.73 -44.28
N HIS A 275 -36.97 3.37 -43.81
CA HIS A 275 -38.31 3.10 -44.33
C HIS A 275 -38.61 3.75 -45.69
N LYS A 276 -37.72 4.59 -46.24
CA LYS A 276 -37.93 5.27 -47.54
C LYS A 276 -36.91 4.93 -48.63
N GLY A 277 -36.05 3.93 -48.42
CA GLY A 277 -35.16 3.42 -49.47
C GLY A 277 -33.96 4.33 -49.82
N ASP A 278 -33.74 5.41 -49.06
CA ASP A 278 -32.63 6.34 -49.26
C ASP A 278 -31.62 6.21 -48.12
N ILE A 279 -30.73 5.21 -48.21
CA ILE A 279 -29.67 4.93 -47.22
C ILE A 279 -28.52 5.97 -47.32
N ASN A 280 -28.68 6.99 -48.17
CA ASN A 280 -27.61 7.93 -48.53
C ASN A 280 -27.25 8.95 -47.45
N HIS A 281 -28.02 9.01 -46.36
CA HIS A 281 -27.79 9.93 -45.25
C HIS A 281 -27.77 9.23 -43.89
N ASN A 282 -26.89 8.24 -43.76
CA ASN A 282 -26.48 7.78 -42.42
C ASN A 282 -25.55 8.82 -41.81
N SER A 283 -26.12 9.74 -41.02
CA SER A 283 -25.32 10.61 -40.16
C SER A 283 -25.00 9.86 -38.87
N VAL A 284 -23.74 9.55 -38.64
CA VAL A 284 -23.25 9.14 -37.32
C VAL A 284 -23.18 10.40 -36.46
N VAL A 285 -24.14 10.58 -35.56
CA VAL A 285 -24.11 11.68 -34.60
C VAL A 285 -23.47 11.17 -33.33
N GLN A 286 -22.19 11.50 -33.13
CA GLN A 286 -21.50 11.27 -31.87
C GLN A 286 -21.40 12.61 -31.15
N SER A 287 -22.18 12.80 -30.10
CA SER A 287 -22.08 13.98 -29.24
C SER A 287 -21.31 13.57 -28.00
N CYS A 288 -20.09 14.07 -27.85
CA CYS A 288 -19.35 13.93 -26.62
C CYS A 288 -18.94 15.30 -26.06
N GLY A 289 -19.44 15.63 -24.85
CA GLY A 289 -18.91 16.67 -23.96
C GLY A 289 -19.70 17.99 -23.83
N GLY A 290 -20.22 18.27 -22.63
CA GLY A 290 -20.52 19.61 -22.06
C GLY A 290 -21.86 20.27 -22.43
N LYS A 291 -22.29 21.25 -21.60
CA LYS A 291 -23.45 22.18 -21.79
C LYS A 291 -23.39 23.05 -23.06
N SER A 292 -22.71 22.61 -24.11
CA SER A 292 -22.86 23.22 -25.42
C SER A 292 -24.19 22.76 -25.99
N THR A 293 -25.11 23.71 -26.16
CA THR A 293 -26.43 23.54 -26.81
C THR A 293 -26.33 23.17 -28.29
N LYS A 294 -25.15 22.85 -28.81
CA LYS A 294 -24.94 22.46 -30.21
C LYS A 294 -24.05 21.21 -30.29
N PRO A 295 -24.60 20.07 -30.73
CA PRO A 295 -23.79 18.88 -31.00
C PRO A 295 -22.75 19.20 -32.07
N HIS A 296 -21.49 18.81 -31.82
CA HIS A 296 -20.48 18.80 -32.89
C HIS A 296 -20.87 17.72 -33.89
N LYS A 297 -21.48 18.14 -35.00
CA LYS A 297 -21.79 17.26 -36.12
C LYS A 297 -20.48 16.96 -36.85
N ILE A 298 -19.86 15.82 -36.55
CA ILE A 298 -18.82 15.27 -37.41
C ILE A 298 -19.55 14.68 -38.61
N GLU A 299 -19.70 15.46 -39.68
CA GLU A 299 -20.10 14.88 -40.97
C GLU A 299 -18.90 14.11 -41.52
N SER A 300 -18.74 12.86 -41.08
CA SER A 300 -17.99 11.91 -41.87
C SER A 300 -18.81 11.66 -43.13
N LYS A 301 -18.47 12.32 -44.23
CA LYS A 301 -18.83 11.80 -45.55
C LYS A 301 -18.16 10.43 -45.64
N VAL A 302 -18.91 9.38 -45.34
CA VAL A 302 -18.55 8.03 -45.76
C VAL A 302 -18.49 8.12 -47.28
N ARG A 303 -17.27 8.32 -47.81
CA ARG A 303 -17.04 8.34 -49.24
C ARG A 303 -17.45 6.94 -49.69
N ARG A 304 -18.54 6.85 -50.45
CA ARG A 304 -19.01 5.60 -51.03
C ARG A 304 -17.81 4.88 -51.64
N PHE A 305 -17.47 3.71 -51.13
CA PHE A 305 -16.73 2.69 -51.88
C PHE A 305 -17.67 1.97 -52.88
N ALA A 306 -18.68 2.68 -53.38
CA ALA A 306 -19.81 2.09 -54.12
C ALA A 306 -19.95 2.65 -55.55
N GLU A 307 -18.85 3.08 -56.17
CA GLU A 307 -18.85 3.36 -57.61
C GLU A 307 -18.06 2.36 -58.46
N ASN A 308 -17.35 1.39 -57.86
CA ASN A 308 -16.68 0.32 -58.63
C ASN A 308 -16.73 -1.07 -57.99
N PHE A 309 -17.60 -1.31 -56.99
CA PHE A 309 -17.90 -2.69 -56.61
C PHE A 309 -18.91 -3.25 -57.61
N GLU A 310 -18.43 -3.59 -58.82
CA GLU A 310 -19.11 -4.58 -59.64
C GLU A 310 -19.18 -5.84 -58.79
N ILE A 311 -20.35 -6.13 -58.22
CA ILE A 311 -20.66 -7.48 -57.76
C ILE A 311 -20.49 -8.33 -59.03
N PRO A 312 -19.45 -9.19 -59.14
CA PRO A 312 -19.37 -10.06 -60.29
C PRO A 312 -20.67 -10.85 -60.29
N LYS A 313 -21.46 -10.69 -61.35
CA LYS A 313 -22.68 -11.46 -61.55
C LYS A 313 -22.28 -12.94 -61.48
N LEU A 314 -22.47 -13.56 -60.32
CA LEU A 314 -22.40 -14.99 -60.08
C LEU A 314 -23.58 -15.68 -60.79
N LYS A 315 -23.70 -15.47 -62.10
CA LYS A 315 -24.71 -16.13 -62.94
C LYS A 315 -24.22 -17.44 -63.55
N ASN A 316 -22.94 -17.79 -63.40
CA ASN A 316 -22.37 -19.02 -64.01
C ASN A 316 -21.66 -19.98 -63.02
N ALA A 317 -21.71 -19.74 -61.70
CA ALA A 317 -21.02 -20.61 -60.73
C ALA A 317 -21.78 -21.91 -60.38
N GLY A 318 -23.06 -22.03 -60.76
CA GLY A 318 -23.88 -23.21 -60.46
C GLY A 318 -23.27 -24.51 -61.01
N GLY A 319 -22.70 -24.46 -62.21
CA GLY A 319 -22.08 -25.66 -62.83
C GLY A 319 -20.71 -26.05 -62.26
N ALA A 320 -20.01 -25.14 -61.58
CA ALA A 320 -18.71 -25.46 -60.96
C ALA A 320 -18.88 -26.10 -59.59
N ILE A 321 -19.84 -25.60 -58.79
CA ILE A 321 -20.13 -26.14 -57.46
C ILE A 321 -20.69 -27.57 -57.55
N GLU A 322 -21.53 -27.85 -58.55
CA GLU A 322 -22.05 -29.20 -58.81
C GLU A 322 -20.93 -30.20 -59.16
N LYS A 323 -19.95 -29.78 -59.97
CA LYS A 323 -18.79 -30.63 -60.31
C LYS A 323 -17.87 -30.90 -59.13
N ILE A 324 -17.67 -29.90 -58.26
CA ILE A 324 -16.83 -30.05 -57.05
C ILE A 324 -17.49 -31.02 -56.06
N LEU A 325 -18.81 -30.96 -55.89
CA LEU A 325 -19.55 -31.90 -55.05
C LEU A 325 -19.45 -33.35 -55.56
N ILE A 326 -19.57 -33.57 -56.87
CA ILE A 326 -19.44 -34.90 -57.46
C ILE A 326 -18.02 -35.47 -57.24
N ILE A 327 -16.97 -34.66 -57.44
CA ILE A 327 -15.59 -35.09 -57.23
C ILE A 327 -15.35 -35.44 -55.74
N PHE A 328 -15.89 -34.64 -54.82
CA PHE A 328 -15.74 -34.89 -53.39
C PHE A 328 -16.43 -36.19 -52.96
N VAL A 329 -17.64 -36.47 -53.47
CA VAL A 329 -18.35 -37.72 -53.20
C VAL A 329 -17.59 -38.92 -53.76
N LEU A 330 -17.04 -38.83 -54.98
CA LEU A 330 -16.24 -39.90 -55.57
C LEU A 330 -14.97 -40.18 -54.76
N LEU A 331 -14.30 -39.15 -54.23
CA LEU A 331 -13.13 -39.31 -53.36
C LEU A 331 -13.48 -40.03 -52.05
N VAL A 332 -14.60 -39.68 -51.43
CA VAL A 332 -15.07 -40.36 -50.21
C VAL A 332 -15.37 -41.83 -50.48
N VAL A 333 -16.03 -42.14 -51.60
CA VAL A 333 -16.30 -43.53 -52.01
C VAL A 333 -14.98 -44.29 -52.25
N PHE A 334 -14.04 -43.72 -53.00
CA PHE A 334 -12.73 -44.33 -53.23
C PHE A 334 -11.96 -44.60 -51.93
N LEU A 335 -11.94 -43.63 -51.00
CA LEU A 335 -11.29 -43.80 -49.70
C LEU A 335 -11.97 -44.90 -48.87
N SER A 336 -13.29 -44.97 -48.87
CA SER A 336 -14.01 -46.03 -48.14
C SER A 336 -13.79 -47.43 -48.71
N VAL A 337 -13.68 -47.57 -50.04
CA VAL A 337 -13.30 -48.85 -50.67
C VAL A 337 -11.85 -49.20 -50.37
N TYR A 338 -10.93 -48.23 -50.44
CA TYR A 338 -9.52 -48.46 -50.11
C TYR A 338 -9.35 -48.96 -48.66
N ILE A 339 -10.00 -48.31 -47.70
CA ILE A 339 -9.99 -48.72 -46.28
C ILE A 339 -10.57 -50.13 -46.08
N TYR A 340 -11.57 -50.53 -46.87
CA TYR A 340 -12.17 -51.86 -46.74
C TYR A 340 -11.25 -52.98 -47.26
N TRP A 341 -10.35 -52.68 -48.20
CA TRP A 341 -9.46 -53.65 -48.83
C TRP A 341 -8.07 -53.75 -48.19
N THR A 342 -7.67 -52.77 -47.37
CA THR A 342 -6.44 -52.80 -46.56
C THR A 342 -6.70 -53.30 -45.15
#